data_AF-A0A920DD34-F1
#
_entry.id   AF-A0A920DD34-F1
#
_cell.length_a   1.000
_cell.length_b   1.000
_cell.length_c   1.000
_cell.angle_alpha   90.00
_cell.angle_beta   90.00
_cell.angle_gamma   90.00
#
_symmetry.space_group_name_H-M   'P 1'
#
loop_
_entity.id
_entity.type
_entity.pdbx_description
1 polymer ?
#
loop_
_entity_poly.entity_id
_entity_poly.type
_entity_poly.pdbx_seq_one_letter_code
_entity_poly.pdbx_strand_id
1 'polypeptide(L)' 'MPQWLSNQLMRAFHKKDRRQIRLLNECWFFYRNRPGAHHGMSNEPDL' A
#
# COMPACT_ATOMS: atom_id res chain seq x y z
N MET A 1 4.27 -4.86 1.74
CA MET A 1 3.65 -3.62 1.22
C MET A 1 4.78 -2.65 0.93
N PRO A 2 4.67 -1.80 -0.09
CA PRO A 2 5.68 -0.79 -0.38
C PRO A 2 5.65 0.28 0.70
N GLN A 3 6.75 1.01 0.87
CA GLN A 3 6.87 2.02 1.93
C GLN A 3 5.76 3.08 1.85
N TRP A 4 5.41 3.52 0.64
CA TRP A 4 4.31 4.48 0.42
C TRP A 4 2.97 4.01 1.00
N LEU A 5 2.67 2.72 0.86
CA LEU A 5 1.40 2.14 1.33
C LEU A 5 1.40 1.99 2.84
N SER A 6 2.55 1.64 3.42
CA SER A 6 2.74 1.61 4.88
C SER A 6 2.53 3.00 5.48
N ASN A 7 3.12 4.03 4.86
CA ASN A 7 2.94 5.43 5.27
C ASN A 7 1.47 5.89 5.16
N GLN A 8 0.75 5.47 4.11
CA GLN A 8 -0.67 5.77 3.96
C GLN A 8 -1.54 5.07 5.02
N LEU A 9 -1.26 3.80 5.33
CA LEU A 9 -1.95 3.06 6.39
C LEU A 9 -1.71 3.68 7.77
N MET A 10 -0.48 4.11 8.06
CA MET A 10 -0.15 4.77 9.33
C MET A 10 -0.94 6.07 9.51
N ARG A 11 -1.06 6.90 8.45
CA ARG A 11 -1.87 8.12 8.48
C ARG A 11 -3.36 7.83 8.65
N ALA A 12 -3.89 6.81 7.97
CA ALA A 12 -5.28 6.38 8.11
C ALA A 12 -5.58 5.83 9.52
N PHE A 13 -4.62 5.11 10.11
CA PHE A 13 -4.70 4.60 11.48
C PHE A 13 -4.75 5.74 12.51
N HIS A 14 -3.88 6.75 12.38
CA HIS A 14 -3.92 7.93 13.26
C HIS A 14 -5.25 8.69 13.16
N LYS A 15 -5.83 8.77 11.95
CA LYS A 15 -7.15 9.37 11.72
C LYS A 15 -8.32 8.48 12.14
N LYS A 16 -8.05 7.24 12.59
CA LYS A 16 -9.05 6.19 12.87
C LYS A 16 -9.99 5.91 11.68
N ASP A 17 -9.52 6.17 10.45
CA ASP A 17 -10.29 5.93 9.24
C ASP A 17 -10.22 4.45 8.84
N ARG A 18 -11.13 3.66 9.43
CA ARG A 18 -11.24 2.22 9.17
C ARG A 18 -11.62 1.91 7.72
N ARG A 19 -12.30 2.83 7.02
CA ARG A 19 -12.70 2.64 5.61
C ARG A 19 -11.47 2.76 4.73
N GLN A 20 -10.65 3.77 4.95
CA GLN A 20 -9.40 3.97 4.22
C GLN A 20 -8.43 2.79 4.46
N ILE A 21 -8.33 2.28 5.69
CA ILE A 21 -7.50 1.09 5.98
C ILE A 21 -7.98 -0.14 5.21
N ARG A 22 -9.29 -0.40 5.15
CA ARG A 22 -9.83 -1.53 4.38
C ARG A 22 -9.55 -1.38 2.89
N LEU A 23 -9.82 -0.21 2.32
CA LEU A 23 -9.57 0.07 0.91
C LEU A 23 -8.09 -0.12 0.54
N LEU A 24 -7.17 0.41 1.36
CA LEU A 24 -5.73 0.27 1.14
C LEU A 24 -5.28 -1.21 1.21
N ASN A 25 -5.83 -1.98 2.15
CA ASN A 25 -5.58 -3.42 2.24
C ASN A 25 -6.13 -4.18 1.03
N GLU A 26 -7.33 -3.86 0.56
CA GLU A 26 -7.95 -4.45 -0.62
C GLU A 26 -7.12 -4.14 -1.88
N CYS A 27 -6.75 -2.87 -2.09
CA CYS A 27 -5.87 -2.44 -3.19
C CYS A 27 -4.57 -3.23 -3.22
N TRP A 28 -3.94 -3.44 -2.05
CA TRP A 28 -2.73 -4.25 -1.94
C TRP A 28 -2.96 -5.72 -2.25
N PHE A 29 -4.09 -6.28 -1.82
CA PHE A 29 -4.43 -7.67 -2.09
C PHE A 29 -4.61 -7.92 -3.60
N PHE A 30 -5.33 -7.04 -4.29
CA PHE A 30 -5.46 -7.10 -5.76
C PHE A 30 -4.11 -6.93 -6.46
N TYR A 31 -3.27 -6.03 -5.97
CA TYR A 31 -1.93 -5.81 -6.51
C TYR A 31 -1.03 -7.04 -6.35
N ARG A 32 -1.04 -7.67 -5.17
CA ARG A 32 -0.25 -8.88 -4.86
C ARG A 32 -0.66 -10.08 -5.71
N ASN A 33 -1.94 -10.21 -5.99
CA ASN A 33 -2.47 -11.35 -6.75
C ASN A 33 -2.33 -11.18 -8.26
N ARG A 34 -1.74 -10.06 -8.75
CA ARG A 34 -1.48 -9.86 -10.17
C ARG A 34 -0.16 -10.55 -10.55
N PRO A 35 -0.18 -11.60 -11.40
CA PRO A 35 1.04 -12.27 -11.87
C PRO A 35 1.82 -11.32 -12.78
N GLY A 36 2.76 -10.57 -12.22
CA GLY A 36 3.57 -9.56 -12.94
C GLY A 36 3.95 -8.32 -12.12
N ALA A 37 3.35 -8.11 -10.95
CA ALA A 37 3.63 -6.94 -10.10
C ALA A 37 5.00 -6.94 -9.40
N HIS A 38 5.77 -8.03 -9.53
CA HIS A 38 7.05 -8.23 -8.83
C HIS A 38 8.27 -7.58 -9.53
N HIS A 39 8.09 -6.88 -10.65
CA HIS A 39 9.19 -6.30 -11.44
C HIS A 39 9.37 -4.78 -11.29
N GLY A 40 8.43 -4.04 -10.66
CA GLY A 40 8.36 -2.58 -10.83
C GLY A 40 8.63 -1.70 -9.60
N MET A 41 8.82 -2.23 -8.40
CA MET A 41 8.88 -1.41 -7.17
C MET A 41 10.25 -1.32 -6.49
N SER A 42 11.31 -1.84 -7.13
CA SER A 42 12.69 -1.61 -6.66
C SER A 42 13.24 -0.24 -7.04
N ASN A 43 12.45 0.63 -7.70
CA ASN A 43 12.89 1.90 -8.26
C ASN A 43 12.08 3.11 -7.72
N GLU A 44 11.86 3.19 -6.41
CA GLU A 44 11.59 4.50 -5.79
C GLU A 44 12.88 4.95 -5.09
N PRO A 45 13.54 6.02 -5.54
CA PRO A 45 14.64 6.60 -4.78
C PRO A 45 14.07 7.14 -3.47
N ASP A 46 14.78 6.90 -2.36
CA ASP A 46 14.57 7.66 -1.13
C ASP A 46 14.75 9.15 -1.47
N LEU A 47 13.65 9.90 -1.69
CA LEU A 47 13.47 11.35 -1.46
C LEU A 47 12.11 11.86 -1.98
#